data_AF-A0A1C5H0Q2-F1
#
_entry.id   AF-A0A1C5H0Q2-F1
#
_cell.length_a   1.000
_cell.length_b   1.000
_cell.length_c   1.000
_cell.angle_alpha   90.00
_cell.angle_beta   90.00
_cell.angle_gamma   90.00
#
_symmetry.space_group_name_H-M   'P 1'
#
loop_
_entity.id
_entity.type
_entity.pdbx_description
1 polymer ?
#
loop_
_entity_poly.entity_id
_entity_poly.type
_entity_poly.pdbx_seq_one_letter_code
_entity_poly.pdbx_strand_id
1 'polypeptide(L)'
;MVRNRTGKVAAKFAREWVRDLKKVKRRRRGTPDARPTRNASPARQASYRARREADRQQRNGRVNGTAEAVTTADGRHTAVSVSDGPDKIYPHHREVARALDSVPQNLRAPWHGNCALPQSLSKLLDRGVDPRGGAIGAARIRAPGNPGHGAHNPCCNSCKSLRNEFDLREAL
;
A
#
# COMPACT_ATOMS: atom_id res chain seq x y z
N MET A 1 -35.16 18.92 43.46
CA MET A 1 -34.18 18.20 42.60
C MET A 1 -34.52 18.38 41.12
N VAL A 2 -34.08 19.47 40.49
CA VAL A 2 -34.26 19.66 39.04
C VAL A 2 -33.06 19.04 38.32
N ARG A 3 -33.25 17.85 37.76
CA ARG A 3 -32.20 17.12 37.05
C ARG A 3 -31.80 17.91 35.79
N ASN A 4 -30.49 18.11 35.67
CA ASN A 4 -29.74 18.78 34.60
C ASN A 4 -30.05 18.19 33.20
N ARG A 5 -31.22 18.53 32.64
CA ARG A 5 -31.75 18.04 31.35
C ARG A 5 -31.05 18.69 30.16
N THR A 6 -30.62 19.93 30.29
CA THR A 6 -29.95 20.73 29.25
C THR A 6 -28.59 20.16 28.85
N GLY A 7 -27.76 19.74 29.81
CA GLY A 7 -26.47 19.12 29.52
C GLY A 7 -26.56 17.79 28.75
N LYS A 8 -27.61 17.00 29.00
CA LYS A 8 -27.84 15.72 28.27
C LYS A 8 -28.25 15.93 26.82
N VAL A 9 -29.02 16.99 26.54
CA VAL A 9 -29.46 17.33 25.17
C VAL A 9 -28.29 17.84 24.35
N ALA A 10 -27.49 18.77 24.88
CA ALA A 10 -26.29 19.28 24.20
C ALA A 10 -25.28 18.17 23.87
N ALA A 11 -25.04 17.24 24.81
CA ALA A 11 -24.16 16.10 24.60
C ALA A 11 -24.70 15.08 23.57
N LYS A 12 -26.02 15.02 23.34
CA LYS A 12 -26.63 14.18 22.31
C LYS A 12 -26.42 14.80 20.92
N PHE A 13 -26.69 16.09 20.78
CA PHE A 13 -26.48 16.84 19.53
C PHE A 13 -25.01 16.82 19.08
N ALA A 14 -24.06 17.01 19.99
CA ALA A 14 -22.63 16.93 19.65
C ALA A 14 -22.23 15.53 19.13
N ARG A 15 -22.79 14.46 19.71
CA ARG A 15 -22.53 13.08 19.28
C ARG A 15 -23.15 12.76 17.91
N GLU A 16 -24.36 13.26 17.65
CA GLU A 16 -25.02 13.12 16.35
C GLU A 16 -24.27 13.89 15.26
N TRP A 17 -23.86 15.13 15.53
CA TRP A 17 -23.08 15.94 14.60
C TRP A 17 -21.72 15.30 14.25
N VAL A 18 -21.01 14.76 15.24
CA VAL A 18 -19.76 14.00 15.00
C VAL A 18 -20.01 12.73 14.19
N ARG A 19 -21.13 12.01 14.44
CA ARG A 19 -21.51 10.83 13.63
C ARG A 19 -21.81 11.21 12.18
N ASP A 20 -22.50 12.31 11.95
CA ASP A 20 -22.83 12.76 10.60
C ASP A 20 -21.60 13.28 9.86
N LEU A 21 -20.70 14.01 10.52
CA LEU A 21 -19.40 14.34 9.94
C LEU A 21 -18.58 13.09 9.60
N LYS A 22 -18.59 12.06 10.45
CA LYS A 22 -17.94 10.77 10.17
C LYS A 22 -18.60 10.06 8.98
N LYS A 23 -19.94 10.06 8.88
CA LYS A 23 -20.68 9.51 7.72
C LYS A 23 -20.36 10.27 6.43
N VAL A 24 -20.34 11.60 6.45
CA VAL A 24 -20.00 12.44 5.29
C VAL A 24 -18.56 12.20 4.86
N LYS A 25 -17.60 12.15 5.81
CA LYS A 25 -16.20 11.79 5.52
C LYS A 25 -16.06 10.37 4.96
N ARG A 26 -16.84 9.39 5.44
CA ARG A 26 -16.88 8.03 4.90
C ARG A 26 -17.45 7.99 3.48
N ARG A 27 -18.56 8.69 3.23
CA ARG A 27 -19.18 8.80 1.90
C ARG A 27 -18.22 9.43 0.89
N ARG A 28 -17.47 10.47 1.27
CA ARG A 28 -16.44 11.07 0.42
C ARG A 28 -15.22 10.18 0.16
N ARG A 29 -14.92 9.22 1.06
CA ARG A 29 -13.81 8.27 0.87
C ARG A 29 -14.15 7.09 -0.04
N GLY A 30 -15.42 6.82 -0.36
CA GLY A 30 -15.81 5.63 -1.13
C GLY A 30 -15.48 4.30 -0.42
N THR A 31 -15.93 3.18 -0.96
CA THR A 31 -15.48 1.86 -0.47
C THR A 31 -13.97 1.70 -0.76
N PRO A 32 -13.20 0.97 0.06
CA PRO A 32 -11.77 0.73 -0.21
C PRO A 32 -11.53 0.10 -1.59
N ASP A 33 -12.52 -0.67 -2.05
CA ASP A 33 -12.47 -1.45 -3.28
C ASP A 33 -12.96 -0.67 -4.51
N ALA A 34 -13.62 0.48 -4.31
CA ALA A 34 -14.05 1.32 -5.41
C ALA A 34 -12.84 1.89 -6.15
N ARG A 35 -12.89 1.82 -7.49
CA ARG A 35 -11.87 2.41 -8.36
C ARG A 35 -11.62 3.87 -7.95
N PRO A 36 -10.35 4.24 -7.68
CA PRO A 36 -10.02 5.60 -7.29
C PRO A 36 -10.37 6.58 -8.42
N THR A 37 -10.86 7.74 -8.03
CA THR A 37 -11.02 8.88 -8.95
C THR A 37 -9.63 9.40 -9.34
N ARG A 38 -9.57 10.23 -10.39
CA ARG A 38 -8.33 10.86 -10.86
C ARG A 38 -7.62 11.68 -9.76
N ASN A 39 -8.37 12.18 -8.77
CA ASN A 39 -7.87 13.02 -7.68
C ASN A 39 -7.69 12.24 -6.37
N ALA A 40 -7.73 10.90 -6.41
CA ALA A 40 -7.44 10.10 -5.23
C ALA A 40 -6.00 10.31 -4.77
N SER A 41 -5.77 10.31 -3.46
CA SER A 41 -4.42 10.43 -2.91
C SER A 41 -3.50 9.31 -3.41
N PRO A 42 -2.17 9.54 -3.51
CA PRO A 42 -1.21 8.51 -3.90
C PRO A 42 -1.36 7.21 -3.10
N ALA A 43 -1.55 7.31 -1.79
CA ALA A 43 -1.78 6.15 -0.91
C ALA A 43 -3.01 5.33 -1.33
N ARG A 44 -4.14 5.99 -1.63
CA ARG A 44 -5.36 5.30 -2.08
C ARG A 44 -5.14 4.63 -3.44
N GLN A 45 -4.44 5.30 -4.35
CA GLN A 45 -4.11 4.74 -5.65
C GLN A 45 -3.23 3.49 -5.50
N ALA A 46 -2.17 3.58 -4.70
CA ALA A 46 -1.25 2.49 -4.47
C ALA A 46 -1.97 1.26 -3.84
N SER A 47 -2.74 1.44 -2.76
CA SER A 47 -3.50 0.35 -2.13
C SER A 47 -4.47 -0.32 -3.10
N TYR A 48 -5.22 0.47 -3.88
CA TYR A 48 -6.15 -0.06 -4.87
C TYR A 48 -5.44 -0.89 -5.95
N ARG A 49 -4.32 -0.39 -6.46
CA ARG A 49 -3.54 -1.05 -7.53
C ARG A 49 -2.90 -2.34 -7.04
N ALA A 50 -2.36 -2.35 -5.82
CA ALA A 50 -1.82 -3.55 -5.20
C ALA A 50 -2.90 -4.62 -5.01
N ARG A 51 -4.08 -4.25 -4.48
CA ARG A 51 -5.18 -5.19 -4.29
C ARG A 51 -5.71 -5.75 -5.62
N ARG A 52 -5.89 -4.90 -6.62
CA ARG A 52 -6.29 -5.33 -7.98
C ARG A 52 -5.32 -6.33 -8.59
N GLU A 53 -4.03 -6.12 -8.39
CA GLU A 53 -3.02 -7.07 -8.88
C GLU A 53 -3.02 -8.35 -8.04
N ALA A 54 -3.20 -8.28 -6.73
CA ALA A 54 -3.37 -9.48 -5.91
C ALA A 54 -4.56 -10.32 -6.36
N ASP A 55 -5.72 -9.70 -6.61
CA ASP A 55 -6.92 -10.38 -7.13
C ASP A 55 -6.64 -11.02 -8.50
N ARG A 56 -5.90 -10.32 -9.37
CA ARG A 56 -5.51 -10.82 -10.70
C ARG A 56 -4.62 -12.05 -10.58
N GLN A 57 -3.63 -12.02 -9.71
CA GLN A 57 -2.71 -13.14 -9.50
C GLN A 57 -3.42 -14.36 -8.91
N GLN A 58 -4.34 -14.17 -7.97
CA GLN A 58 -5.16 -15.27 -7.44
C GLN A 58 -6.03 -15.91 -8.53
N ARG A 59 -6.66 -15.10 -9.39
CA ARG A 59 -7.42 -15.62 -10.56
C ARG A 59 -6.53 -16.40 -11.53
N ASN A 60 -5.25 -16.05 -11.62
CA ASN A 60 -4.26 -16.77 -12.43
C ASN A 60 -3.66 -18.00 -11.71
N GLY A 61 -4.23 -18.41 -10.56
CA GLY A 61 -3.82 -19.61 -9.84
C GLY A 61 -2.74 -19.40 -8.78
N ARG A 62 -2.25 -18.18 -8.56
CA ARG A 62 -1.26 -17.91 -7.51
C ARG A 62 -1.91 -17.95 -6.13
N VAL A 63 -1.38 -18.78 -5.23
CA VAL A 63 -1.95 -18.99 -3.88
C VAL A 63 -1.15 -18.34 -2.76
N ASN A 64 0.01 -17.74 -3.05
CA ASN A 64 0.88 -17.09 -2.08
C ASN A 64 1.62 -15.87 -2.70
N GLY A 65 2.27 -15.08 -1.85
CA GLY A 65 3.02 -13.89 -2.25
C GLY A 65 2.35 -12.57 -1.86
N THR A 66 2.89 -11.48 -2.41
CA THR A 66 2.46 -10.10 -2.18
C THR A 66 2.49 -9.35 -3.50
N ALA A 67 1.42 -8.61 -3.80
CA ALA A 67 1.44 -7.60 -4.84
C ALA A 67 1.72 -6.23 -4.21
N GLU A 68 2.61 -5.43 -4.80
CA GLU A 68 2.91 -4.09 -4.32
C GLU A 68 2.86 -3.08 -5.47
N ALA A 69 2.30 -1.91 -5.18
CA ALA A 69 2.25 -0.77 -6.06
C ALA A 69 2.97 0.42 -5.43
N VAL A 70 3.73 1.17 -6.24
CA VAL A 70 4.34 2.43 -5.84
C VAL A 70 3.73 3.53 -6.70
N THR A 71 3.11 4.52 -6.07
CA THR A 71 2.55 5.70 -6.72
C THR A 71 3.39 6.93 -6.35
N THR A 72 3.77 7.74 -7.33
CA THR A 72 4.58 8.96 -7.12
C THR A 72 3.85 9.97 -6.23
N ALA A 73 4.61 10.88 -5.61
CA ALA A 73 4.06 11.89 -4.70
C ALA A 73 2.98 12.77 -5.33
N ASP A 74 3.12 13.08 -6.62
CA ASP A 74 2.15 13.83 -7.42
C ASP A 74 0.93 13.00 -7.88
N GLY A 75 0.94 11.69 -7.63
CA GLY A 75 -0.12 10.76 -8.00
C GLY A 75 -0.22 10.46 -9.49
N ARG A 76 0.76 10.84 -10.33
CA ARG A 76 0.68 10.71 -11.79
C ARG A 76 1.17 9.37 -12.31
N HIS A 77 2.17 8.77 -11.67
CA HIS A 77 2.77 7.53 -12.11
C HIS A 77 2.57 6.44 -11.08
N THR A 78 2.36 5.21 -11.54
CA THR A 78 2.28 4.04 -10.67
C THR A 78 2.89 2.83 -11.36
N ALA A 79 3.74 2.11 -10.65
CA ALA A 79 4.21 0.79 -11.05
C ALA A 79 3.66 -0.26 -10.08
N VAL A 80 3.40 -1.46 -10.61
CA VAL A 80 2.86 -2.59 -9.84
C VAL A 80 3.67 -3.84 -10.17
N SER A 81 3.96 -4.64 -9.16
CA SER A 81 4.73 -5.88 -9.27
C SER A 81 4.25 -6.90 -8.23
N VAL A 82 4.77 -8.13 -8.34
CA VAL A 82 4.44 -9.25 -7.46
C VAL A 82 5.74 -9.88 -6.98
N SER A 83 5.81 -10.25 -5.71
CA SER A 83 6.95 -10.94 -5.12
C SER A 83 7.10 -12.32 -5.76
N ASP A 84 8.31 -12.71 -6.17
CA ASP A 84 8.53 -13.98 -6.85
C ASP A 84 9.83 -14.66 -6.45
N GLY A 85 10.12 -15.83 -7.03
CA GLY A 85 11.43 -16.47 -6.94
C GLY A 85 12.53 -15.64 -7.65
N PRO A 86 13.81 -15.80 -7.27
CA PRO A 86 14.92 -15.00 -7.81
C PRO A 86 15.10 -15.12 -9.33
N ASP A 87 14.63 -16.20 -9.94
CA ASP A 87 14.63 -16.45 -11.39
C ASP A 87 13.53 -15.70 -12.15
N LYS A 88 12.56 -15.10 -11.44
CA LYS A 88 11.34 -14.49 -12.01
C LYS A 88 11.15 -13.04 -11.61
N ILE A 89 12.12 -12.43 -10.95
CA ILE A 89 12.06 -11.02 -10.55
C ILE A 89 12.42 -10.10 -11.72
N TYR A 90 11.78 -8.93 -11.75
CA TYR A 90 12.24 -7.83 -12.60
C TYR A 90 13.64 -7.36 -12.15
N PRO A 91 14.60 -7.16 -13.07
CA PRO A 91 15.94 -6.70 -12.72
C PRO A 91 15.92 -5.41 -11.89
N HIS A 92 16.81 -5.31 -10.91
CA HIS A 92 16.90 -4.13 -10.07
C HIS A 92 17.57 -2.98 -10.82
N HIS A 93 16.89 -1.83 -10.86
CA HIS A 93 17.55 -0.58 -11.23
C HIS A 93 18.70 -0.32 -10.26
N ARG A 94 19.78 0.32 -10.73
CA ARG A 94 21.03 0.53 -9.97
C ARG A 94 20.80 1.13 -8.58
N GLU A 95 19.91 2.11 -8.44
CA GLU A 95 19.61 2.73 -7.15
C GLU A 95 18.92 1.77 -6.18
N VAL A 96 18.02 0.92 -6.68
CA VAL A 96 17.34 -0.11 -5.87
C VAL A 96 18.33 -1.18 -5.42
N ALA A 97 19.20 -1.64 -6.33
CA ALA A 97 20.25 -2.59 -6.00
C ALA A 97 21.17 -2.05 -4.89
N ARG A 98 21.67 -0.82 -5.05
CA ARG A 98 22.53 -0.17 -4.05
C ARG A 98 21.88 -0.08 -2.66
N ALA A 99 20.60 0.26 -2.60
CA ALA A 99 19.87 0.37 -1.34
C ALA A 99 19.56 -1.00 -0.69
N LEU A 100 19.47 -2.07 -1.49
CA LEU A 100 19.37 -3.44 -0.98
C LEU A 100 20.73 -3.96 -0.50
N ASP A 101 21.80 -3.70 -1.25
CA ASP A 101 23.15 -4.14 -0.92
C ASP A 101 23.64 -3.56 0.41
N SER A 102 23.19 -2.35 0.76
CA SER A 102 23.50 -1.71 2.04
C SER A 102 22.84 -2.36 3.25
N VAL A 103 21.86 -3.27 3.05
CA VAL A 103 21.22 -4.00 4.16
C VAL A 103 22.21 -5.01 4.74
N PRO A 104 22.59 -4.93 6.04
CA PRO A 104 23.46 -5.90 6.68
C PRO A 104 22.89 -7.32 6.58
N GLN A 105 23.75 -8.31 6.34
CA GLN A 105 23.32 -9.69 6.06
C GLN A 105 22.42 -10.27 7.17
N ASN A 106 22.72 -9.99 8.43
CA ASN A 106 21.94 -10.43 9.59
C ASN A 106 20.56 -9.75 9.71
N LEU A 107 20.30 -8.67 8.96
CA LEU A 107 19.02 -7.96 8.91
C LEU A 107 18.21 -8.28 7.64
N ARG A 108 18.79 -9.02 6.70
CA ARG A 108 18.12 -9.40 5.45
C ARG A 108 17.01 -10.42 5.73
N ALA A 109 15.82 -10.16 5.18
CA ALA A 109 14.77 -11.17 5.12
C ALA A 109 15.21 -12.36 4.22
N PRO A 110 14.69 -13.59 4.43
CA PRO A 110 15.07 -14.75 3.62
C PRO A 110 14.88 -14.57 2.11
N TRP A 111 13.94 -13.72 1.70
CA TRP A 111 13.63 -13.37 0.31
C TRP A 111 14.19 -12.00 -0.10
N HIS A 112 15.33 -11.60 0.47
CA HIS A 112 15.98 -10.32 0.16
C HIS A 112 16.12 -10.10 -1.36
N GLY A 113 15.74 -8.90 -1.83
CA GLY A 113 15.67 -8.57 -3.26
C GLY A 113 14.38 -9.02 -3.97
N ASN A 114 13.71 -10.06 -3.48
CA ASN A 114 12.65 -10.74 -4.23
C ASN A 114 11.21 -10.22 -3.95
N CYS A 115 11.08 -9.17 -3.14
CA CYS A 115 9.80 -8.52 -2.89
C CYS A 115 9.23 -7.84 -4.14
N ALA A 116 7.94 -7.45 -4.10
CA ALA A 116 7.34 -6.67 -5.18
C ALA A 116 7.80 -5.20 -5.17
N LEU A 117 8.09 -4.62 -4.00
CA LEU A 117 8.55 -3.24 -3.84
C LEU A 117 9.79 -2.91 -4.69
N PRO A 118 10.93 -3.63 -4.59
CA PRO A 118 12.11 -3.30 -5.38
C PRO A 118 11.85 -3.38 -6.89
N GLN A 119 11.03 -4.33 -7.33
CA GLN A 119 10.63 -4.45 -8.73
C GLN A 119 9.76 -3.26 -9.18
N SER A 120 8.80 -2.83 -8.37
CA SER A 120 7.96 -1.66 -8.67
C SER A 120 8.75 -0.36 -8.70
N LEU A 121 9.73 -0.20 -7.80
CA LEU A 121 10.64 0.95 -7.82
C LEU A 121 11.53 0.96 -9.07
N SER A 122 12.08 -0.20 -9.41
CA SER A 122 12.95 -0.34 -10.58
C SER A 122 12.20 0.03 -11.86
N LYS A 123 10.96 -0.46 -12.04
CA LYS A 123 10.10 -0.09 -13.17
C LYS A 123 9.79 1.41 -13.28
N LEU A 124 9.75 2.16 -12.18
CA LEU A 124 9.57 3.63 -12.23
C LEU A 124 10.89 4.30 -12.63
N LEU A 125 11.99 3.93 -11.99
CA LEU A 125 13.31 4.51 -12.21
C LEU A 125 13.82 4.24 -13.62
N ASP A 126 13.62 3.04 -14.17
CA ASP A 126 13.96 2.69 -15.55
C ASP A 126 13.19 3.51 -16.59
N ARG A 127 12.07 4.12 -16.20
CA ARG A 127 11.29 5.06 -17.03
C ARG A 127 11.66 6.52 -16.78
N GLY A 128 12.70 6.79 -15.99
CA GLY A 128 13.11 8.13 -15.59
C GLY A 128 12.13 8.80 -14.62
N VAL A 129 11.29 8.04 -13.92
CA VAL A 129 10.31 8.57 -12.97
C VAL A 129 10.85 8.42 -11.54
N ASP A 130 11.01 9.54 -10.84
CA ASP A 130 11.43 9.56 -9.43
C ASP A 130 10.26 9.14 -8.51
N PRO A 131 10.39 8.03 -7.74
CA PRO A 131 9.35 7.60 -6.81
C PRO A 131 9.39 8.34 -5.45
N ARG A 132 10.39 9.19 -5.18
CA ARG A 132 10.62 9.77 -3.86
C ARG A 132 9.39 10.51 -3.29
N GLY A 133 9.15 10.35 -1.99
CA GLY A 133 8.01 10.95 -1.30
C GLY A 133 6.65 10.34 -1.66
N GLY A 134 6.64 9.31 -2.50
CA GLY A 134 5.45 8.61 -2.95
C GLY A 134 4.79 7.73 -1.90
N ALA A 135 3.88 6.87 -2.34
CA ALA A 135 3.18 5.93 -1.48
C ALA A 135 3.28 4.49 -1.96
N ILE A 136 3.35 3.57 -1.01
CA ILE A 136 3.37 2.12 -1.24
C ILE A 136 2.02 1.55 -0.84
N GLY A 137 1.42 0.76 -1.73
CA GLY A 137 0.32 -0.13 -1.40
C GLY A 137 0.82 -1.57 -1.48
N ALA A 138 0.42 -2.40 -0.53
CA ALA A 138 0.78 -3.81 -0.48
C ALA A 138 -0.45 -4.66 -0.19
N ALA A 139 -0.59 -5.77 -0.89
CA ALA A 139 -1.71 -6.69 -0.73
C ALA A 139 -1.24 -8.14 -0.79
N ARG A 140 -1.65 -8.94 0.20
CA ARG A 140 -1.34 -10.37 0.26
C ARG A 140 -2.09 -11.13 -0.82
N ILE A 141 -1.38 -12.03 -1.50
CA ILE A 141 -1.97 -13.03 -2.38
C ILE A 141 -2.12 -14.31 -1.56
N ARG A 142 -3.35 -14.79 -1.41
CA ARG A 142 -3.69 -16.04 -0.73
C ARG A 142 -4.61 -16.89 -1.61
N ALA A 143 -4.75 -18.17 -1.32
CA ALA A 143 -5.68 -19.07 -2.00
C ALA A 143 -7.14 -18.53 -1.96
N PRO A 144 -7.99 -18.88 -2.94
CA PRO A 144 -9.42 -18.53 -2.91
C PRO A 144 -10.09 -18.93 -1.59
N GLY A 145 -10.97 -18.07 -1.08
CA GLY A 145 -11.66 -18.27 0.20
C GLY A 145 -10.83 -17.91 1.44
N ASN A 146 -9.53 -17.65 1.32
CA ASN A 146 -8.71 -17.24 2.46
C ASN A 146 -9.02 -15.77 2.85
N PRO A 147 -9.41 -15.48 4.11
CA PRO A 147 -9.77 -14.12 4.54
C PRO A 147 -8.57 -13.14 4.57
N GLY A 148 -7.35 -13.66 4.55
CA GLY A 148 -6.13 -12.86 4.46
C GLY A 148 -5.78 -12.41 3.04
N HIS A 149 -6.52 -12.84 2.01
CA HIS A 149 -6.33 -12.33 0.65
C HIS A 149 -6.66 -10.83 0.59
N GLY A 150 -5.82 -10.05 -0.09
CA GLY A 150 -5.98 -8.61 -0.24
C GLY A 150 -5.69 -7.78 1.02
N ALA A 151 -5.40 -8.42 2.16
CA ALA A 151 -4.98 -7.71 3.38
C ALA A 151 -3.61 -7.05 3.19
N HIS A 152 -3.40 -5.92 3.88
CA HIS A 152 -2.11 -5.22 3.87
C HIS A 152 -0.96 -6.14 4.30
N ASN A 153 0.16 -6.07 3.57
CA ASN A 153 1.39 -6.75 3.96
C ASN A 153 2.48 -5.70 4.24
N PRO A 154 2.96 -5.56 5.48
CA PRO A 154 3.95 -4.53 5.80
C PRO A 154 5.30 -4.83 5.15
N CYS A 155 6.09 -3.77 4.95
CA CYS A 155 7.47 -3.91 4.46
C CYS A 155 8.29 -4.86 5.35
N CYS A 156 8.93 -5.85 4.73
CA CYS A 156 9.93 -6.68 5.40
C CYS A 156 11.19 -5.88 5.76
N ASN A 157 12.07 -6.43 6.61
CA ASN A 157 13.27 -5.72 7.06
C ASN A 157 14.16 -5.22 5.91
N SER A 158 14.36 -6.02 4.86
CA SER A 158 15.08 -5.60 3.65
C SER A 158 14.42 -4.41 2.95
N CYS A 159 13.09 -4.42 2.83
CA CYS A 159 12.33 -3.41 2.12
C CYS A 159 12.18 -2.09 2.91
N LYS A 160 12.37 -2.11 4.23
CA LYS A 160 12.40 -0.88 5.03
C LYS A 160 13.52 0.05 4.59
N SER A 161 14.69 -0.47 4.19
CA SER A 161 15.77 0.36 3.66
C SER A 161 15.36 1.08 2.38
N LEU A 162 14.69 0.39 1.46
CA LEU A 162 14.13 1.02 0.24
C LEU A 162 13.07 2.06 0.58
N ARG A 163 12.12 1.72 1.46
CA ARG A 163 11.10 2.67 1.89
C ARG A 163 11.73 3.95 2.44
N ASN A 164 12.77 3.83 3.25
CA ASN A 164 13.43 4.98 3.86
C ASN A 164 14.29 5.75 2.85
N GLU A 165 15.07 5.07 2.01
CA GLU A 165 15.91 5.68 0.95
C GLU A 165 15.09 6.55 -0.01
N PHE A 166 13.88 6.09 -0.35
CA PHE A 166 12.96 6.80 -1.25
C PHE A 166 11.88 7.61 -0.51
N ASP A 167 11.96 7.78 0.82
CA ASP A 167 10.96 8.51 1.63
C ASP A 167 9.49 8.11 1.34
N LEU A 168 9.24 6.80 1.21
CA LEU A 168 7.94 6.28 0.80
C LEU A 168 7.01 6.09 1.99
N ARG A 169 5.72 6.41 1.78
CA ARG A 169 4.67 6.27 2.80
C ARG A 169 3.86 5.00 2.57
N GLU A 170 3.85 4.09 3.55
CA GLU A 170 3.00 2.90 3.48
C GLU A 170 1.52 3.25 3.65
N ALA A 171 0.70 2.78 2.72
CA ALA A 171 -0.75 2.89 2.76
C ALA A 171 -1.33 1.68 3.49
N LEU A 172 -1.96 1.95 4.64
CA LEU A 172 -2.60 0.97 5.52
C LEU A 172 -4.05 0.69 5.12
#